data_AF-A0A397FQM4-F1
#
_entry.id   AF-A0A397FQM4-F1
#
_cell.length_a   1.000
_cell.length_b   1.000
_cell.length_c   1.000
_cell.angle_alpha   90.00
_cell.angle_beta   90.00
_cell.angle_gamma   90.00
#
_symmetry.space_group_name_H-M   'P 1'
#
loop_
_entity.id
_entity.type
_entity.pdbx_description
1 polymer ?
#
loop_
_entity_poly.entity_id
_entity_poly.type
_entity_poly.pdbx_seq_one_letter_code
_entity_poly.pdbx_strand_id
1 'polypeptide(L)'
;MNLNYVNGKNILDQYFTKRYIAEKLFEKTKNIISQYEKIEKYTWLEPSVGEGCFYDLLPKNKRIGIDIDPKRENIIKGNYLKYKLPNKPLIRYRKSTFRT
;
A
#
# COMPACT_ATOMS: atom_id res chain seq x y z
N MET A 1 -29.06 -1.12 -21.22
CA MET A 1 -28.06 -0.29 -21.93
C MET A 1 -26.83 -0.23 -21.02
N ASN A 2 -25.82 -1.08 -21.24
CA ASN A 2 -24.63 -1.15 -20.40
C ASN A 2 -23.62 -0.07 -20.86
N LEU A 3 -23.58 1.05 -20.16
CA LEU A 3 -22.52 2.05 -20.32
C LEU A 3 -21.33 1.62 -19.45
N ASN A 4 -20.54 0.65 -19.93
CA ASN A 4 -19.20 0.44 -19.39
C ASN A 4 -18.32 1.57 -19.93
N TYR A 5 -18.27 2.69 -19.21
CA TYR A 5 -17.31 3.76 -19.45
C TYR A 5 -15.92 3.24 -19.05
N VAL A 6 -15.23 2.60 -19.99
CA VAL A 6 -13.84 2.20 -19.80
C VAL A 6 -12.98 3.42 -20.08
N ASN A 7 -12.29 3.94 -19.05
CA ASN A 7 -11.33 5.01 -19.25
C ASN A 7 -10.11 4.44 -20.00
N GLY A 8 -10.07 4.61 -21.32
CA GLY A 8 -9.01 4.08 -22.18
C GLY A 8 -7.59 4.55 -21.81
N LYS A 9 -7.46 5.65 -21.04
CA LYS A 9 -6.17 6.15 -20.53
C LYS A 9 -5.79 5.57 -19.16
N ASN A 10 -6.73 4.99 -18.41
CA ASN A 10 -6.52 4.47 -17.06
C ASN A 10 -7.30 3.17 -16.86
N ILE A 11 -6.93 2.13 -17.63
CA ILE A 11 -7.58 0.81 -17.65
C ILE A 11 -7.64 0.17 -16.26
N LEU A 12 -6.70 0.53 -15.39
CA LEU A 12 -6.58 0.03 -14.01
C LEU A 12 -7.19 0.97 -12.96
N ASP A 13 -7.76 2.11 -13.36
CA ASP A 13 -8.36 3.13 -12.49
C ASP A 13 -7.45 3.55 -11.32
N GLN A 14 -6.18 3.79 -11.62
CA GLN A 14 -5.15 4.16 -10.65
C GLN A 14 -5.24 5.64 -10.27
N TYR A 15 -5.38 5.94 -8.97
CA TYR A 15 -5.30 7.29 -8.41
C TYR A 15 -4.24 7.40 -7.32
N PHE A 16 -3.17 8.13 -7.62
CA PHE A 16 -2.04 8.28 -6.71
C PHE A 16 -2.29 9.34 -5.64
N THR A 17 -1.85 9.04 -4.42
CA THR A 17 -1.83 10.03 -3.33
C THR A 17 -0.63 10.94 -3.51
N LYS A 18 -0.84 12.25 -3.39
CA LYS A 18 0.27 13.22 -3.39
C LYS A 18 1.22 12.91 -2.23
N ARG A 19 2.54 12.98 -2.47
CA ARG A 19 3.55 12.56 -1.49
C ARG A 19 3.40 13.21 -0.11
N TYR A 20 3.19 14.53 -0.06
CA TYR A 20 3.00 15.24 1.21
C TYR A 20 1.75 14.80 1.99
N ILE A 21 0.71 14.31 1.31
CA ILE A 21 -0.48 13.74 1.98
C ILE A 21 -0.13 12.37 2.56
N ALA A 22 0.63 11.54 1.83
CA ALA A 22 1.07 10.24 2.29
C ALA A 22 1.94 10.37 3.56
N GLU A 23 2.86 11.34 3.58
CA GLU A 23 3.69 11.67 4.75
C GLU A 23 2.84 12.04 5.97
N LYS A 24 1.90 12.98 5.82
CA LYS A 24 0.99 13.38 6.91
C LYS A 24 0.16 12.21 7.46
N LEU A 25 -0.36 11.37 6.57
CA LEU A 25 -1.14 10.20 6.97
C LEU A 25 -0.28 9.16 7.68
N PHE A 26 0.94 8.92 7.19
CA PHE A 26 1.87 7.96 7.79
C PHE A 26 2.28 8.40 9.20
N GLU A 27 2.65 9.68 9.38
CA GLU A 27 2.96 10.22 10.71
C GLU A 27 1.77 10.10 11.67
N LYS A 28 0.56 10.45 11.23
CA LYS A 28 -0.65 10.27 12.05
C LYS A 28 -0.89 8.80 12.40
N THR A 29 -0.70 7.88 11.46
CA THR A 29 -0.81 6.44 11.70
C THR A 29 0.20 5.97 12.75
N LYS A 30 1.48 6.35 12.62
CA LYS A 30 2.50 6.00 13.61
C LYS A 30 2.13 6.53 15.00
N ASN A 31 1.73 7.79 15.09
CA ASN A 31 1.37 8.40 16.38
C ASN A 31 0.22 7.67 17.07
N ILE A 32 -0.81 7.25 16.32
CA ILE A 32 -1.94 6.50 16.89
C ILE A 32 -1.50 5.09 17.33
N ILE A 33 -0.77 4.36 16.49
CA ILE A 33 -0.35 2.98 16.83
C ILE A 33 0.60 2.98 18.04
N SER A 34 1.53 3.92 18.10
CA SER A 34 2.50 4.04 19.19
C SER A 34 1.87 4.35 20.56
N GLN A 35 0.61 4.78 20.62
CA GLN A 35 -0.12 4.95 21.88
C GLN A 35 -0.52 3.61 22.51
N TYR A 36 -0.59 2.53 21.71
CA TYR A 36 -1.08 1.23 22.15
C TYR A 36 -0.05 0.11 21.98
N GLU A 37 0.90 0.25 21.06
CA GLU A 37 1.84 -0.80 20.68
C GLU A 37 3.25 -0.28 20.37
N LYS A 38 4.26 -1.15 20.48
CA LYS A 38 5.63 -0.84 20.01
C LYS A 38 5.72 -1.12 18.51
N ILE A 39 5.56 -0.06 17.71
CA ILE A 39 5.43 -0.13 16.25
C ILE A 39 6.61 -0.82 15.56
N GLU A 40 7.79 -0.79 16.17
CA GLU A 40 9.01 -1.42 15.66
C GLU A 40 8.92 -2.95 15.66
N LYS A 41 8.01 -3.56 16.43
CA LYS A 41 7.81 -5.02 16.42
C LYS A 41 7.23 -5.54 15.10
N TYR A 42 6.58 -4.66 14.33
CA TYR A 42 5.80 -5.05 13.17
C TYR A 42 6.59 -4.91 11.87
N THR A 43 6.30 -5.81 10.94
CA THR A 43 6.65 -5.63 9.53
C THR A 43 5.47 -4.98 8.80
N TRP A 44 5.73 -3.95 8.02
CA TRP A 44 4.72 -3.26 7.23
C TRP A 44 4.46 -3.99 5.93
N LEU A 45 3.19 -4.17 5.59
CA LEU A 45 2.76 -4.82 4.36
C LEU A 45 1.88 -3.85 3.57
N GLU A 46 2.36 -3.41 2.42
CA GLU A 46 1.60 -2.58 1.48
C GLU A 46 1.20 -3.40 0.25
N PRO A 47 -0.08 -3.80 0.15
CA PRO A 47 -0.63 -4.34 -1.07
C PRO A 47 -1.02 -3.22 -2.06
N SER A 48 -0.94 -3.52 -3.35
CA SER A 48 -1.25 -2.60 -4.44
C SER A 48 -0.45 -1.29 -4.34
N VAL A 49 0.87 -1.45 -4.24
CA VAL A 49 1.87 -0.39 -4.00
C VAL A 49 1.74 0.79 -4.99
N GLY A 50 1.44 0.53 -6.26
CA GLY A 50 1.47 1.54 -7.32
C GLY A 50 2.85 2.20 -7.43
N GLU A 51 2.90 3.54 -7.42
CA GLU A 51 4.17 4.31 -7.42
C GLU A 51 4.93 4.24 -6.07
N GLY A 52 4.31 3.69 -5.02
CA GLY A 52 4.96 3.50 -3.72
C GLY A 52 5.04 4.76 -2.85
N CYS A 53 4.05 5.67 -2.97
CA CYS A 53 3.99 6.89 -2.17
C CYS A 53 3.97 6.65 -0.65
N PHE A 54 3.36 5.55 -0.18
CA PHE A 54 3.47 5.12 1.22
C PHE A 54 4.66 4.18 1.41
N TYR A 55 4.92 3.28 0.47
CA TYR A 55 5.98 2.27 0.56
C TYR A 55 7.35 2.87 0.85
N ASP A 56 7.63 4.01 0.22
CA ASP A 56 8.86 4.78 0.41
C ASP A 56 9.07 5.27 1.84
N LEU A 57 7.98 5.51 2.57
CA LEU A 57 7.98 5.99 3.94
C LEU A 57 8.15 4.86 4.96
N LEU A 58 7.86 3.61 4.55
CA LEU A 58 7.95 2.45 5.43
C LEU A 58 9.43 2.13 5.75
N PRO A 59 9.73 1.60 6.96
CA PRO A 59 11.09 1.21 7.34
C PRO A 59 11.67 0.18 6.35
N LYS A 60 12.81 0.50 5.73
CA LYS A 60 13.39 -0.27 4.62
C LYS A 60 13.64 -1.75 4.96
N ASN A 61 14.01 -2.05 6.21
CA ASN A 61 14.28 -3.39 6.71
C ASN A 61 13.04 -4.13 7.25
N LYS A 62 11.87 -3.46 7.30
CA LYS A 62 10.62 -4.01 7.84
C LYS A 62 9.44 -3.63 6.96
N ARG A 63 9.59 -3.81 5.64
CA ARG A 63 8.52 -3.57 4.66
C ARG A 63 8.44 -4.68 3.62
N ILE A 64 7.21 -4.98 3.19
CA ILE A 64 6.88 -5.89 2.11
C ILE A 64 5.91 -5.14 1.20
N GLY A 65 6.24 -5.05 -0.08
CA GLY A 65 5.40 -4.44 -1.11
C GLY A 65 4.95 -5.52 -2.08
N ILE A 66 3.65 -5.55 -2.40
CA ILE A 66 3.09 -6.49 -3.39
C ILE A 66 2.24 -5.70 -4.36
N ASP A 67 2.46 -5.90 -5.65
CA ASP A 67 1.63 -5.29 -6.69
C ASP A 67 1.41 -6.28 -7.84
N ILE A 68 0.24 -6.22 -8.48
CA ILE A 68 -0.05 -7.06 -9.65
C ILE A 68 0.78 -6.63 -10.86
N ASP A 69 1.08 -5.34 -10.95
CA ASP A 69 1.89 -4.73 -12.01
C ASP A 69 2.85 -3.69 -11.40
N PRO A 70 3.96 -4.15 -10.79
CA PRO A 70 4.87 -3.27 -10.09
C PRO A 70 5.58 -2.32 -11.04
N LYS A 71 5.61 -1.04 -10.67
CA LYS A 71 6.28 0.03 -11.44
C LYS A 71 7.68 0.36 -10.96
N ARG A 72 8.19 -0.43 -10.00
CA ARG A 72 9.48 -0.22 -9.36
C ARG A 72 10.06 -1.52 -8.85
N GLU A 73 11.37 -1.52 -8.70
CA GLU A 73 12.13 -2.64 -8.16
C GLU A 73 11.78 -2.91 -6.69
N ASN A 74 12.12 -4.11 -6.22
CA ASN A 74 11.92 -4.57 -4.84
C ASN A 74 10.45 -4.69 -4.39
N ILE A 75 9.53 -4.75 -5.36
CA ILE A 75 8.11 -5.06 -5.13
C ILE A 75 7.82 -6.46 -5.66
N ILE A 76 7.16 -7.28 -4.85
CA ILE A 76 6.75 -8.62 -5.24
C ILE A 76 5.64 -8.51 -6.29
N LYS A 77 5.90 -8.99 -7.51
CA LYS A 77 4.87 -9.08 -8.55
C LYS A 77 3.88 -10.20 -8.21
N GLY A 78 2.63 -9.88 -7.92
CA GLY A 78 1.63 -10.90 -7.62
C GLY A 78 0.28 -10.38 -7.15
N ASN A 79 -0.72 -11.27 -7.17
CA ASN A 79 -2.04 -10.98 -6.61
C ASN A 79 -1.97 -11.09 -5.07
N TYR A 80 -2.11 -9.96 -4.37
CA TYR A 80 -2.12 -9.90 -2.91
C TYR A 80 -3.17 -10.83 -2.27
N LEU A 81 -4.34 -11.02 -2.89
CA LEU A 81 -5.38 -11.89 -2.37
C LEU A 81 -4.97 -13.38 -2.36
N LYS A 82 -3.95 -13.75 -3.13
CA LYS A 82 -3.36 -15.10 -3.17
C LYS A 82 -2.01 -15.15 -2.45
N TYR A 83 -1.53 -14.04 -1.92
CA TYR A 83 -0.22 -13.98 -1.27
C TYR A 83 -0.26 -14.63 0.11
N LYS A 84 0.65 -15.58 0.35
CA LYS A 84 0.80 -16.23 1.66
C LYS A 84 1.51 -15.28 2.62
N LEU A 85 0.78 -14.82 3.64
CA LEU A 85 1.34 -13.92 4.65
C LEU A 85 2.47 -14.61 5.42
N PRO A 86 3.57 -13.89 5.73
CA PRO A 86 4.61 -14.42 6.59
C PRO A 86 4.09 -14.62 8.02
N ASN A 87 4.62 -15.63 8.70
CA ASN A 87 4.33 -15.88 10.11
C ASN A 87 5.11 -14.92 11.02
N LYS A 88 4.71 -13.65 11.06
CA LYS A 88 5.27 -12.59 11.92
C LYS A 88 4.23 -11.49 12.16
N PRO A 89 4.39 -10.62 13.17
CA PRO A 89 3.48 -9.49 13.37
C PRO A 89 3.49 -8.53 12.17
N LEU A 90 2.29 -8.19 11.66
CA LEU A 90 2.12 -7.37 10.47
C LEU A 90 1.21 -6.17 10.74
N ILE A 91 1.58 -5.03 10.15
CA ILE A 91 0.66 -3.91 9.92
C ILE A 91 0.38 -3.85 8.42
N ARG A 92 -0.87 -4.06 8.02
CA ARG A 92 -1.30 -3.85 6.63
C ARG A 92 -1.64 -2.38 6.43
N TYR A 93 -0.88 -1.69 5.59
CA TYR A 93 -1.03 -0.26 5.34
C TYR A 93 -1.20 -0.02 3.84
N ARG A 94 -2.32 0.57 3.46
CA ARG A 94 -2.66 0.89 2.06
C ARG A 94 -3.64 2.03 2.00
N LYS A 95 -3.71 2.71 0.85
CA LYS A 95 -4.88 3.51 0.50
C LYS A 95 -6.08 2.59 0.28
N SER A 96 -7.24 2.92 0.84
CA SER A 96 -8.49 2.26 0.46
C SER A 96 -8.87 2.70 -0.95
N THR A 97 -9.01 1.74 -1.86
CA THR A 97 -9.64 1.95 -3.16
C THR A 97 -11.15 1.88 -2.93
N PHE A 98 -11.82 3.03 -2.81
CA PHE A 98 -13.27 3.09 -2.96
C PHE A 98 -13.58 3.13 -4.45
N ARG A 99 -14.17 2.06 -4.98
CA ARG A 99 -14.95 2.14 -6.21
C ARG A 99 -16.31 2.71 -5.81
N THR A 100 -16.52 4.00 -6.05
CA THR A 100 -17.86 4.58 -6.10
C THR A 100 -18.45 4.35 -7.48
#